data_AF-A0A925J3I0-F1
#
_entry.id   AF-A0A925J3I0-F1
#
_cell.length_a   1.000
_cell.length_b   1.000
_cell.length_c   1.000
_cell.angle_alpha   90.00
_cell.angle_beta   90.00
_cell.angle_gamma   90.00
#
_symmetry.space_group_name_H-M   'P 1'
#
loop_
_entity.id
_entity.type
_entity.pdbx_description
1 polymer ?
#
loop_
_entity_poly.entity_id
_entity_poly.type
_entity_poly.pdbx_seq_one_letter_code
_entity_poly.pdbx_strand_id
1 'polypeptide(L)' 'MDAPVAIVTGGGKRVGEAIARALGVRGMRVAVHYNTSREEAERVAAEIGNGSMAFGADL' A
#
# COMPACT_ATOMS: atom_id res chain seq x y z
N MET A 1 -16.40 -0.40 -14.59
CA MET A 1 -15.04 0.16 -14.77
C MET A 1 -14.22 -0.34 -13.59
N ASP A 2 -13.05 -0.92 -13.85
CA ASP A 2 -12.19 -1.44 -12.78
C ASP A 2 -11.63 -0.30 -11.92
N ALA A 3 -11.48 -0.55 -10.61
CA ALA A 3 -10.90 0.43 -9.70
C ALA A 3 -9.43 0.70 -10.07
N PRO A 4 -9.01 1.97 -10.15
CA PRO A 4 -7.64 2.32 -10.51
C PRO A 4 -6.64 1.76 -9.48
N VAL A 5 -5.45 1.44 -9.95
CA VAL A 5 -4.40 0.77 -9.17
C VAL A 5 -3.20 1.69 -9.02
N ALA A 6 -2.58 1.69 -7.84
CA ALA A 6 -1.34 2.41 -7.57
C ALA A 6 -0.32 1.52 -6.86
N ILE A 7 0.96 1.80 -7.09
CA ILE A 7 2.07 1.25 -6.30
C ILE A 7 2.66 2.35 -5.43
N VAL A 8 2.96 2.02 -4.18
CA VAL A 8 3.64 2.92 -3.23
C VAL A 8 4.87 2.24 -2.66
N THR A 9 6.05 2.69 -3.08
CA THR A 9 7.35 2.25 -2.57
C THR A 9 7.57 2.76 -1.14
N GLY A 10 8.08 1.89 -0.26
CA GLY A 10 8.21 2.23 1.16
C GLY A 10 6.85 2.51 1.83
N GLY A 11 5.77 1.91 1.33
CA GLY A 11 4.40 2.20 1.71
C GLY A 11 4.00 1.76 3.13
N GLY A 12 4.85 1.01 3.83
CA GLY A 12 4.56 0.53 5.18
C GLY A 12 4.78 1.57 6.28
N LYS A 13 5.48 2.69 6.04
CA LYS A 13 5.87 3.64 7.09
C LYS A 13 5.87 5.10 6.63
N ARG A 14 5.79 6.02 7.61
CA ARG A 14 6.03 7.48 7.43
C ARG A 14 5.18 8.06 6.29
N VAL A 15 5.83 8.71 5.33
CA VAL A 15 5.16 9.36 4.18
C VAL A 15 4.55 8.33 3.23
N GLY A 16 5.21 7.19 3.02
CA GLY A 16 4.68 6.13 2.15
C GLY A 16 3.35 5.58 2.66
N GLU A 17 3.25 5.36 3.97
CA GLU A 17 1.99 4.96 4.61
C GLU A 17 0.89 6.01 4.42
N ALA A 18 1.18 7.29 4.64
CA ALA A 18 0.20 8.35 4.44
C ALA A 18 -0.30 8.43 2.98
N ILE A 19 0.60 8.25 2.02
CA ILE A 19 0.24 8.22 0.58
C ILE A 19 -0.63 7.00 0.28
N ALA A 20 -0.24 5.80 0.72
CA ALA A 20 -0.98 4.57 0.48
C ALA A 20 -2.42 4.68 1.01
N ARG A 21 -2.59 5.19 2.23
CA ARG A 21 -3.90 5.43 2.84
C ARG A 21 -4.74 6.44 2.06
N ALA A 22 -4.13 7.55 1.64
CA ALA A 22 -4.83 8.59 0.88
C ALA A 22 -5.35 8.07 -0.48
N LEU A 23 -4.59 7.20 -1.16
CA LEU A 23 -5.03 6.55 -2.40
C LEU A 23 -6.13 5.53 -2.12
N GLY A 24 -6.01 4.77 -1.03
CA GLY A 24 -7.04 3.84 -0.55
C GLY A 24 -8.39 4.50 -0.31
N VAL A 25 -8.41 5.64 0.39
CA VAL A 25 -9.62 6.46 0.66
C VAL A 25 -10.29 6.93 -0.64
N ARG A 26 -9.52 7.10 -1.72
CA ARG A 26 -10.03 7.46 -3.06
C ARG A 26 -10.56 6.25 -3.85
N GLY A 27 -10.66 5.08 -3.22
CA GLY A 27 -11.17 3.86 -3.83
C GLY A 27 -10.14 3.11 -4.70
N MET A 28 -8.86 3.46 -4.59
CA MET A 28 -7.82 2.76 -5.35
C MET A 28 -7.44 1.44 -4.68
N ARG A 29 -6.96 0.50 -5.50
CA ARG A 29 -6.24 -0.70 -5.01
C ARG A 29 -4.76 -0.36 -4.92
N VAL A 30 -4.13 -0.64 -3.78
CA VAL A 30 -2.77 -0.21 -3.52
C VAL A 30 -1.84 -1.40 -3.35
N ALA A 31 -0.77 -1.44 -4.16
CA ALA A 31 0.38 -2.31 -3.94
C ALA A 31 1.35 -1.59 -2.99
N VAL A 32 1.38 -2.04 -1.74
CA VAL A 32 2.20 -1.47 -0.67
C VAL A 32 3.55 -2.18 -0.68
N HIS A 33 4.59 -1.51 -1.19
CA HIS A 33 5.92 -2.11 -1.27
C HIS A 33 6.72 -1.92 0.02
N TYR A 34 7.50 -2.93 0.38
CA TYR A 34 8.47 -2.90 1.47
C TYR A 34 9.78 -3.63 1.10
N ASN A 35 10.88 -3.23 1.76
CA ASN A 35 12.13 -3.99 1.76
C ASN A 35 12.19 -4.87 3.03
N THR A 36 12.32 -4.26 4.22
CA THR A 36 12.42 -4.99 5.50
C THR A 36 11.20 -4.85 6.42
N SER A 37 10.25 -3.98 6.08
CA SER A 37 9.11 -3.60 6.94
C SER A 37 7.82 -4.32 6.53
N ARG A 38 7.87 -5.66 6.57
CA ARG A 38 6.77 -6.53 6.10
C ARG A 38 5.48 -6.31 6.89
N GLU A 39 5.55 -6.43 8.22
CA GLU A 39 4.38 -6.36 9.09
C GLU A 39 3.67 -5.02 8.96
N GLU A 40 4.43 -3.93 8.86
CA GLU A 40 3.84 -2.60 8.70
C GLU A 40 3.18 -2.43 7.34
N ALA A 41 3.77 -2.97 6.26
CA ALA A 41 3.17 -2.95 4.94
C ALA A 41 1.90 -3.81 4.86
N GLU A 42 1.89 -5.00 5.45
CA GLU A 42 0.72 -5.88 5.53
C GLU A 42 -0.40 -5.21 6.33
N ARG A 43 -0.07 -4.56 7.45
CA ARG A 43 -1.02 -3.77 8.24
C ARG A 43 -1.64 -2.65 7.41
N VAL A 44 -0.81 -1.85 6.72
CA VAL A 44 -1.31 -0.75 5.87
C VAL A 44 -2.21 -1.28 4.75
N ALA A 45 -1.84 -2.35 4.06
CA ALA A 45 -2.66 -2.96 3.02
C ALA A 45 -4.02 -3.45 3.55
N ALA A 46 -4.03 -4.10 4.73
CA ALA A 46 -5.25 -4.57 5.37
C ALA A 46 -6.17 -3.42 5.80
N GLU A 47 -5.60 -2.35 6.36
CA GLU A 47 -6.35 -1.16 6.78
C GLU A 47 -6.92 -0.37 5.58
N ILE A 48 -6.24 -0.37 4.44
CA ILE A 48 -6.74 0.24 3.20
C ILE A 48 -7.92 -0.57 2.63
N GLY A 49 -7.82 -1.90 2.62
CA GLY A 49 -8.81 -2.75 1.97
C GLY A 49 -8.81 -2.58 0.45
N ASN A 50 -9.99 -2.61 -0.19
CA ASN A 50 -10.16 -2.52 -1.65
C ASN A 50 -9.39 -3.58 -2.47
N GLY A 51 -8.92 -4.66 -1.86
CA GLY A 51 -8.01 -5.63 -2.51
C GLY A 51 -6.56 -5.14 -2.61
N SER A 52 -6.16 -4.21 -1.75
CA SER A 52 -4.76 -3.78 -1.58
C SER A 52 -3.92 -4.87 -0.93
N MET A 53 -2.64 -4.93 -1.29
CA MET A 53 -1.74 -6.02 -0.89
C MET A 53 -0.33 -5.50 -0.64
N ALA A 54 0.41 -6.18 0.23
CA ALA A 54 1.81 -5.88 0.51
C ALA A 54 2.74 -6.72 -0.39
N PHE A 55 3.83 -6.11 -0.87
CA PHE A 55 4.80 -6.75 -1.76
C PHE A 55 6.23 -6.49 -1.28
N GLY A 56 6.96 -7.56 -0.99
CA GLY A 56 8.39 -7.49 -0.68
C GLY A 56 9.20 -7.48 -1.98
N ALA A 57 10.04 -6.48 -2.19
CA ALA A 57 10.96 -6.42 -3.32
C ALA A 57 12.19 -5.55 -3.00
N ASP A 58 13.29 -5.82 -3.70
CA ASP A 58 14.44 -4.93 -3.77
C ASP A 58 14.32 -4.12 -5.07
N LEU A 59 13.85 -2.87 -4.95
CA LEU A 59 13.46 -1.96 -6.05
C LEU A 59 14.38 -0.74 -6.08
#